data_AF-A0A4P5U935-F1
#
_entry.id   AF-A0A4P5U935-F1
#
_cell.length_a   1.000
_cell.length_b   1.000
_cell.length_c   1.000
_cell.angle_alpha   90.00
_cell.angle_beta   90.00
_cell.angle_gamma   90.00
#
_symmetry.space_group_name_H-M   'P 1'
#
loop_
_entity.id
_entity.type
_entity.pdbx_description
1 polymer ?
#
loop_
_entity_poly.entity_id
_entity_poly.type
_entity_poly.pdbx_seq_one_letter_code
_entity_poly.pdbx_strand_id
1 'polypeptide(L)'
;MTTNSTTPSKYSWKTVTIYIVLIGLIIYLFFQLRDAKNGHTNELAQLQIQLSKQSEDQNKLNMELNNTQKELGEYLPYKAIIRSASLRDSIYSLLPFKFGESAMIMPDSTPVVINSVSIVGNATDYSIKYLVRTKKGEYLQISPSELRK
;
A
#
# COMPACT_ATOMS: atom_id res chain seq x y z
N MET A 1 -14.33 -100.12 40.44
CA MET A 1 -13.14 -99.29 40.14
C MET A 1 -13.32 -98.75 38.72
N THR A 2 -13.92 -97.57 38.53
CA THR A 2 -13.29 -96.21 38.48
C THR A 2 -12.28 -96.12 37.33
N THR A 3 -12.36 -95.22 36.34
CA THR A 3 -12.79 -93.81 36.33
C THR A 3 -13.05 -93.31 34.90
N ASN A 4 -14.10 -92.50 34.72
CA ASN A 4 -14.30 -91.64 33.55
C ASN A 4 -13.27 -90.50 33.54
N SER A 5 -12.50 -90.34 32.46
CA SER A 5 -11.59 -89.21 32.27
C SER A 5 -12.34 -88.04 31.64
N THR A 6 -12.58 -87.00 32.43
CA THR A 6 -13.08 -85.71 31.92
C THR A 6 -11.86 -84.79 31.74
N THR A 7 -11.53 -84.46 30.51
CA THR A 7 -10.44 -83.53 30.16
C THR A 7 -10.84 -82.09 30.51
N PRO A 8 -10.02 -81.33 31.26
CA PRO A 8 -10.36 -79.95 31.59
C PRO A 8 -9.96 -79.00 30.46
N SER A 9 -10.93 -78.39 29.77
CA SER A 9 -10.67 -77.29 28.83
C SER A 9 -10.21 -76.05 29.60
N LYS A 10 -8.90 -75.81 29.62
CA LYS A 10 -8.24 -74.77 30.45
C LYS A 10 -8.40 -73.32 29.96
N TYR A 11 -9.17 -73.08 28.89
CA TYR A 11 -9.46 -71.73 28.39
C TYR A 11 -10.97 -71.52 28.28
N SER A 12 -11.49 -70.62 29.11
CA SER A 12 -12.87 -70.14 29.00
C SER A 12 -12.98 -69.24 27.78
N TRP A 13 -13.92 -69.48 26.88
CA TRP A 13 -14.17 -68.65 25.68
C TRP A 13 -14.23 -67.15 25.99
N LYS A 14 -14.67 -66.80 27.21
CA LYS A 14 -14.72 -65.43 27.74
C LYS A 14 -13.34 -64.74 27.78
N THR A 15 -12.27 -65.45 28.13
CA THR A 15 -10.92 -64.85 28.19
C THR A 15 -10.38 -64.60 26.78
N VAL A 16 -10.64 -65.51 25.83
CA VAL A 16 -10.25 -65.35 24.43
C VAL A 16 -10.95 -64.14 23.80
N THR A 17 -12.24 -63.94 24.06
CA THR A 17 -12.97 -62.76 23.58
C THR A 17 -12.43 -61.44 24.15
N ILE A 18 -12.01 -61.41 25.42
CA ILE A 18 -11.42 -60.21 26.03
C ILE A 18 -10.10 -59.84 25.33
N TYR A 19 -9.24 -60.81 25.05
CA TYR A 19 -7.98 -60.55 24.34
C TYR A 19 -8.20 -60.03 22.91
N ILE A 20 -9.19 -60.55 22.18
CA ILE A 20 -9.51 -60.08 20.82
C ILE A 20 -9.98 -58.63 20.85
N VAL A 21 -10.85 -58.26 21.80
CA VAL A 21 -11.30 -56.87 21.98
C VAL A 21 -10.13 -55.96 22.34
N LEU A 22 -9.24 -56.41 23.21
CA LEU A 22 -8.09 -55.63 23.66
C LEU A 22 -7.07 -55.40 22.53
N ILE A 23 -6.82 -56.40 21.69
CA ILE A 23 -5.99 -56.28 20.48
C ILE A 23 -6.64 -55.33 19.46
N GLY A 24 -7.95 -55.44 19.24
CA GLY A 24 -8.69 -54.53 18.36
C GLY A 24 -8.60 -53.07 18.81
N LEU A 25 -8.67 -52.84 20.12
CA LEU A 25 -8.55 -51.50 20.73
C LEU A 25 -7.13 -50.94 20.58
N ILE A 26 -6.10 -51.78 20.72
CA ILE A 26 -4.70 -51.39 20.47
C ILE A 26 -4.48 -51.00 19.00
N ILE A 27 -5.01 -51.79 18.05
CA ILE A 27 -4.88 -51.50 16.62
C ILE A 27 -5.61 -50.20 16.27
N TYR A 28 -6.81 -49.99 16.82
CA TYR A 28 -7.58 -48.77 16.65
C TYR A 28 -6.82 -47.53 17.15
N LEU A 29 -6.26 -47.58 18.36
CA LEU A 29 -5.46 -46.48 18.91
C LEU A 29 -4.20 -46.22 18.06
N PHE A 30 -3.52 -47.27 17.58
CA PHE A 30 -2.34 -47.13 16.74
C PHE A 30 -2.64 -46.42 15.42
N PHE A 31 -3.79 -46.72 14.80
CA PHE A 31 -4.22 -46.04 13.57
C PHE A 31 -4.51 -44.56 13.82
N GLN A 32 -5.22 -44.24 14.90
CA GLN A 32 -5.54 -42.86 15.27
C GLN A 32 -4.29 -42.02 15.58
N LEU A 33 -3.29 -42.60 16.25
CA LEU A 33 -1.99 -41.96 16.51
C LEU A 33 -1.21 -41.71 15.21
N ARG A 34 -1.28 -42.62 14.24
CA ARG A 34 -0.61 -42.47 12.94
C ARG A 34 -1.24 -41.34 12.13
N ASP A 35 -2.56 -41.26 12.08
CA ASP A 35 -3.27 -40.21 11.36
C ASP A 35 -3.05 -38.84 11.99
N ALA A 36 -3.09 -38.74 13.33
CA ALA A 36 -2.79 -37.51 14.06
C ALA A 36 -1.36 -37.03 13.82
N LYS A 37 -0.37 -37.94 13.86
CA LYS A 37 1.04 -37.59 13.61
C LYS A 37 1.24 -37.06 12.18
N ASN A 38 0.65 -37.72 11.19
CA ASN A 38 0.78 -37.32 9.79
C ASN A 38 0.08 -35.97 9.52
N GLY A 39 -1.08 -35.73 10.15
CA GLY A 39 -1.80 -34.46 10.07
C GLY A 39 -0.96 -33.30 10.60
N HIS A 40 -0.44 -33.41 11.82
CA HIS A 40 0.35 -32.36 12.45
C HIS A 40 1.68 -32.07 11.72
N THR A 41 2.34 -33.08 11.17
CA THR A 41 3.57 -32.85 10.38
C THR A 41 3.30 -32.08 9.09
N ASN A 42 2.15 -32.32 8.46
CA ASN A 42 1.77 -31.62 7.24
C ASN A 42 1.37 -30.17 7.53
N GLU A 43 0.61 -29.94 8.60
CA GLU A 43 0.27 -28.58 9.06
C GLU A 43 1.51 -27.77 9.43
N LEU A 44 2.46 -28.36 10.17
CA LEU A 44 3.72 -27.71 10.52
C LEU A 44 4.56 -27.37 9.27
N ALA A 45 4.63 -28.29 8.30
CA ALA A 45 5.33 -28.04 7.04
C ALA A 45 4.66 -26.90 6.24
N GLN A 46 3.33 -26.86 6.18
CA GLN A 46 2.59 -25.80 5.51
C GLN A 46 2.78 -24.44 6.20
N LEU A 47 2.71 -24.40 7.53
CA LEU A 47 2.95 -23.19 8.31
C LEU A 47 4.38 -22.67 8.11
N GLN A 48 5.37 -23.57 8.03
CA GLN A 48 6.75 -23.19 7.75
C GLN A 48 6.93 -22.60 6.35
N ILE A 49 6.25 -23.16 5.34
CA ILE A 49 6.22 -22.63 3.97
C ILE A 49 5.52 -21.26 3.93
N GLN A 50 4.43 -21.09 4.68
CA GLN A 50 3.73 -19.80 4.76
C GLN A 50 4.60 -18.74 5.43
N LEU A 51 5.31 -19.09 6.51
CA LEU A 51 6.25 -18.21 7.20
C LEU A 51 7.42 -17.80 6.29
N SER A 52 8.01 -18.76 5.56
CA SER A 52 9.11 -18.45 4.65
C SER A 52 8.67 -17.54 3.51
N LYS A 53 7.49 -17.81 2.93
CA LYS A 53 6.90 -16.96 1.90
C LYS A 53 6.59 -15.56 2.42
N GLN A 54 5.98 -15.46 3.60
CA GLN A 54 5.68 -14.17 4.23
C GLN A 54 6.97 -13.39 4.54
N SER A 55 8.03 -14.06 4.97
CA SER A 55 9.34 -13.42 5.17
C SER A 55 9.95 -12.94 3.85
N GLU A 56 9.80 -13.71 2.77
CA GLU A 56 10.28 -13.31 1.45
C GLU A 56 9.53 -12.09 0.91
N ASP A 57 8.20 -12.08 1.05
CA ASP A 57 7.35 -10.95 0.66
C ASP A 57 7.69 -9.69 1.47
N GLN A 58 7.94 -9.83 2.79
CA GLN A 58 8.42 -8.72 3.61
C GLN A 58 9.78 -8.20 3.16
N ASN A 59 10.71 -9.08 2.80
CA ASN A 59 12.02 -8.67 2.29
C ASN A 59 11.91 -7.93 0.95
N LYS A 60 11.01 -8.37 0.04
CA LYS A 60 10.72 -7.66 -1.22
C LYS A 60 10.18 -6.26 -0.96
N LEU A 61 9.19 -6.14 -0.07
CA LEU A 61 8.64 -4.84 0.34
C LEU A 61 9.70 -3.91 0.93
N ASN A 62 10.57 -4.43 1.79
CA ASN A 62 11.67 -3.63 2.36
C ASN A 62 12.67 -3.17 1.29
N MET A 63 12.99 -4.02 0.32
CA MET A 63 13.85 -3.64 -0.80
C MET A 63 13.20 -2.56 -1.68
N GLU A 64 11.91 -2.69 -1.98
CA GLU A 64 11.16 -1.70 -2.76
C GLU A 64 11.08 -0.36 -2.01
N LEU A 65 10.74 -0.37 -0.72
CA LEU A 65 10.74 0.83 0.12
C LEU A 65 12.11 1.50 0.16
N ASN A 66 13.20 0.74 0.32
CA ASN A 66 14.56 1.29 0.32
C ASN A 66 14.92 1.90 -1.04
N ASN A 67 14.54 1.25 -2.14
CA ASN A 67 14.78 1.78 -3.49
C ASN A 67 14.00 3.08 -3.72
N THR A 68 12.71 3.10 -3.38
CA THR A 68 11.87 4.30 -3.46
C THR A 68 12.40 5.41 -2.56
N GLN A 69 12.82 5.11 -1.33
CA GLN A 69 13.45 6.09 -0.45
C GLN A 69 14.75 6.64 -1.02
N LYS A 70 15.56 5.81 -1.66
CA LYS A 70 16.79 6.23 -2.32
C LYS A 70 16.48 7.16 -3.50
N GLU A 71 15.51 6.80 -4.34
CA GLU A 71 15.04 7.65 -5.44
C GLU A 71 14.49 8.98 -4.91
N LEU A 72 13.61 8.96 -3.89
CA LEU A 72 13.11 10.17 -3.23
C LEU A 72 14.21 10.99 -2.55
N GLY A 73 15.28 10.33 -2.11
CA GLY A 73 16.50 10.93 -1.56
C GLY A 73 17.12 11.96 -2.51
N GLU A 74 17.10 11.67 -3.80
CA GLU A 74 17.61 12.58 -4.83
C GLU A 74 16.71 13.81 -5.02
N TYR A 75 15.41 13.68 -4.75
CA TYR A 75 14.43 14.77 -4.89
C TYR A 75 14.24 15.61 -3.62
N LEU A 76 14.72 15.12 -2.47
CA LEU A 76 14.63 15.81 -1.17
C LEU A 76 15.15 17.26 -1.21
N PRO A 77 16.30 17.57 -1.83
CA PRO A 77 16.79 18.94 -1.98
C PRO A 77 15.84 19.85 -2.76
N TYR A 78 15.08 19.28 -3.70
CA TYR A 78 14.15 20.00 -4.57
C TYR A 78 12.73 20.08 -4.01
N LYS A 79 12.46 19.50 -2.82
CA LYS A 79 11.13 19.48 -2.20
C LYS A 79 10.50 20.87 -2.10
N ALA A 80 11.29 21.87 -1.75
CA ALA A 80 10.82 23.26 -1.68
C ALA A 80 10.42 23.79 -3.06
N ILE A 81 11.22 23.51 -4.10
CA ILE A 81 10.96 23.97 -5.48
C ILE A 81 9.70 23.29 -6.03
N ILE A 82 9.55 21.97 -5.84
CA ILE A 82 8.37 21.21 -6.27
C ILE A 82 7.11 21.75 -5.58
N ARG A 83 7.18 22.01 -4.26
CA ARG A 83 6.07 22.58 -3.50
C ARG A 83 5.71 23.98 -4.01
N SER A 84 6.71 24.83 -4.27
CA SER A 84 6.49 26.16 -4.82
C SER A 84 5.89 26.12 -6.23
N ALA A 85 6.33 25.19 -7.08
CA ALA A 85 5.75 24.99 -8.41
C ALA A 85 4.29 24.54 -8.32
N SER A 86 3.97 23.56 -7.47
CA SER A 86 2.60 23.09 -7.24
C SER A 86 1.68 24.19 -6.69
N LEU A 87 2.17 25.01 -5.76
CA LEU A 87 1.43 26.18 -5.26
C LEU A 87 1.20 27.22 -6.37
N ARG A 88 2.25 27.54 -7.14
CA ARG A 88 2.16 28.46 -8.28
C ARG A 88 1.10 27.99 -9.28
N ASP A 89 1.12 26.72 -9.64
CA ASP A 89 0.20 26.14 -10.63
C ASP A 89 -1.25 26.13 -10.09
N SER A 90 -1.43 25.86 -8.80
CA SER A 90 -2.71 25.95 -8.12
C SER A 90 -3.27 27.38 -8.14
N ILE A 91 -2.45 28.38 -7.80
CA ILE A 91 -2.84 29.79 -7.85
C ILE A 91 -3.15 30.21 -9.30
N TYR A 92 -2.29 29.83 -10.24
CA TYR A 92 -2.47 30.15 -11.66
C TYR A 92 -3.81 29.63 -12.20
N SER A 93 -4.28 28.48 -11.75
CA SER A 93 -5.59 27.93 -12.13
C SER A 93 -6.76 28.84 -11.72
N LEU A 94 -6.65 29.51 -10.57
CA LEU A 94 -7.68 30.38 -9.98
C LEU A 94 -7.68 31.82 -10.54
N LEU A 95 -6.64 32.19 -11.30
CA LEU A 95 -6.51 33.55 -11.81
C LEU A 95 -7.58 33.92 -12.84
N PRO A 96 -8.15 35.15 -12.77
CA PRO A 96 -9.20 35.60 -13.68
C PRO A 96 -8.72 35.85 -15.12
N PHE A 97 -7.42 36.12 -15.30
CA PHE A 97 -6.79 36.36 -16.60
C PHE A 97 -5.68 35.35 -16.84
N LYS A 98 -5.64 34.73 -18.03
CA LYS A 98 -4.59 33.78 -18.41
C LYS A 98 -3.59 34.42 -19.38
N PHE A 99 -2.42 33.80 -19.51
CA PHE A 99 -1.46 34.13 -20.56
C PHE A 99 -2.14 34.13 -21.95
N GLY A 100 -1.86 35.17 -22.75
CA GLY A 100 -2.41 35.36 -24.09
C GLY A 100 -3.83 35.95 -24.12
N GLU A 101 -4.49 36.10 -22.98
CA GLU A 101 -5.82 36.71 -22.91
C GLU A 101 -5.72 38.24 -23.10
N SER A 102 -6.73 38.83 -23.74
CA SER A 102 -6.85 40.29 -23.86
C SER A 102 -7.57 40.84 -22.63
N ALA A 103 -7.11 41.96 -22.12
CA ALA A 103 -7.71 42.69 -21.00
C ALA A 103 -7.65 44.20 -21.25
N MET A 104 -8.34 44.97 -20.43
CA MET A 104 -8.28 46.42 -20.42
C MET A 104 -7.70 46.91 -19.09
N ILE A 105 -6.76 47.84 -19.17
CA ILE A 105 -6.24 48.55 -17.99
C ILE A 105 -7.28 49.59 -17.56
N MET A 106 -7.50 49.70 -16.24
CA MET A 106 -8.33 50.73 -15.64
C MET A 106 -7.42 51.79 -14.97
N PRO A 107 -7.81 53.09 -15.00
CA PRO A 107 -9.06 53.64 -15.54
C PRO A 107 -8.99 54.05 -17.03
N ASP A 108 -7.81 54.05 -17.62
CA ASP A 108 -7.55 54.58 -18.97
C ASP A 108 -8.16 53.75 -20.11
N SER A 109 -8.70 52.57 -19.80
CA SER A 109 -9.35 51.65 -20.75
C SER A 109 -8.41 51.23 -21.88
N THR A 110 -7.11 51.16 -21.62
CA THR A 110 -6.12 50.77 -22.62
C THR A 110 -6.19 49.27 -22.88
N PRO A 111 -6.40 48.81 -24.14
CA PRO A 111 -6.41 47.39 -24.46
C PRO A 111 -4.99 46.81 -24.43
N VAL A 112 -4.83 45.71 -23.72
CA VAL A 112 -3.57 45.01 -23.52
C VAL A 112 -3.73 43.50 -23.62
N VAL A 113 -2.63 42.80 -23.86
CA VAL A 113 -2.58 41.33 -23.87
C VAL A 113 -1.71 40.87 -22.72
N ILE A 114 -2.17 39.88 -21.95
CA ILE A 114 -1.40 39.29 -20.86
C ILE A 114 -0.22 38.51 -21.43
N ASN A 115 1.00 38.93 -21.14
CA ASN A 115 2.22 38.29 -21.60
C ASN A 115 2.88 37.39 -20.55
N SER A 116 2.74 37.66 -19.26
CA SER A 116 3.13 36.70 -18.23
C SER A 116 2.49 37.04 -16.90
N VAL A 117 2.52 36.08 -15.97
CA VAL A 117 2.06 36.30 -14.59
C VAL A 117 3.22 36.01 -13.66
N SER A 118 3.57 37.01 -12.85
CA SER A 118 4.52 36.88 -11.76
C SER A 118 3.75 36.63 -10.46
N ILE A 119 3.95 35.46 -9.88
CA ILE A 119 3.39 35.07 -8.58
C ILE A 119 4.57 34.96 -7.62
N VAL A 120 4.66 35.87 -6.66
CA VAL A 120 5.73 35.92 -5.66
C VAL A 120 5.09 35.85 -4.28
N GLY A 121 5.47 34.88 -3.47
CA GLY A 121 4.85 34.71 -2.16
C GLY A 121 5.44 33.55 -1.36
N ASN A 122 5.08 33.49 -0.09
CA ASN A 122 5.31 32.34 0.77
C ASN A 122 3.99 31.56 0.98
N ALA A 123 3.95 30.65 1.96
CA ALA A 123 2.77 29.84 2.24
C ALA A 123 1.58 30.63 2.82
N THR A 124 1.80 31.85 3.32
CA THR A 124 0.81 32.67 4.03
C THR A 124 0.37 33.87 3.18
N ASP A 125 1.32 34.50 2.49
CA ASP A 125 1.09 35.71 1.70
C ASP A 125 1.66 35.56 0.29
N TYR A 126 0.87 35.97 -0.71
CA TYR A 126 1.30 36.01 -2.10
C TYR A 126 0.90 37.32 -2.78
N SER A 127 1.78 37.78 -3.67
CA SER A 127 1.60 38.93 -4.54
C SER A 127 1.55 38.45 -5.99
N ILE A 128 0.55 38.93 -6.73
CA ILE A 128 0.33 38.60 -8.13
C ILE A 128 0.49 39.86 -8.94
N LYS A 129 1.32 39.81 -9.97
CA LYS A 129 1.51 40.90 -10.93
C LYS A 129 1.45 40.36 -12.35
N TYR A 130 0.66 41.01 -13.19
CA TYR A 130 0.59 40.70 -14.61
C TYR A 130 1.59 41.54 -15.36
N LEU A 131 2.35 40.91 -16.25
CA LEU A 131 3.11 41.60 -17.27
C LEU A 131 2.23 41.64 -18.52
N VAL A 132 1.82 42.84 -18.90
CA VAL A 132 0.92 43.05 -20.05
C VAL A 132 1.66 43.76 -21.17
N ARG A 133 1.28 43.45 -22.41
CA ARG A 133 1.79 44.10 -23.61
C ARG A 133 0.73 45.02 -24.19
N THR A 134 1.07 46.30 -24.36
CA THR A 134 0.19 47.27 -25.00
C THR A 134 0.21 47.11 -26.53
N LYS A 135 -0.77 47.70 -27.22
CA LYS A 135 -0.77 47.76 -28.71
C LYS A 135 0.48 48.42 -29.29
N LYS A 136 1.13 49.30 -28.53
CA LYS A 136 2.39 49.98 -28.92
C LYS A 136 3.61 49.08 -28.75
N GLY A 137 3.45 47.90 -28.15
CA GLY A 137 4.54 46.94 -27.90
C GLY A 137 5.28 47.15 -26.58
N GLU A 138 4.82 48.07 -25.74
CA GLU A 138 5.40 48.32 -24.41
C GLU A 138 4.94 47.27 -23.41
N TYR A 139 5.82 46.91 -22.47
CA TYR A 139 5.52 45.99 -21.38
C TYR A 139 5.28 46.76 -20.09
N LEU A 140 4.15 46.50 -19.44
CA LEU A 140 3.77 47.12 -18.18
C LEU A 140 3.50 46.05 -17.14
N GLN A 141 3.91 46.30 -15.91
CA GLN A 141 3.60 45.43 -14.78
C GLN A 141 2.43 46.01 -13.99
N ILE A 142 1.35 45.25 -13.88
CA ILE A 142 0.04 45.74 -13.43
C ILE A 142 -0.55 44.76 -12.42
N SER A 143 -1.28 45.29 -11.45
CA SER A 143 -1.95 44.49 -10.42
C SER A 143 -3.27 43.92 -10.94
N PRO A 144 -3.74 42.77 -10.41
CA PRO A 144 -5.01 42.17 -10.84
C PRO A 144 -6.22 43.11 -10.74
N SER A 145 -6.20 44.03 -9.76
CA SER A 145 -7.26 45.02 -9.51
C SER A 145 -7.37 46.10 -10.57
N GLU A 146 -6.31 46.32 -11.34
CA GLU A 146 -6.25 47.34 -12.40
C GLU A 146 -6.65 46.76 -13.77
N LEU A 147 -6.99 45.47 -13.83
CA LEU A 147 -7.38 44.78 -15.06
C LEU A 147 -8.87 44.46 -15.08
N ARG A 148 -9.48 44.61 -16.25
CA ARG A 148 -10.87 44.25 -16.54
C ARG A 148 -10.97 43.45 -17.84
N LYS A 149 -11.97 42.56 -17.92
CA LYS A 149 -12.36 41.88 -19.17
C LYS A 149 -13.08 42.83 -20.11
#